data_AF-M1CC68-F1
#
_entry.id   AF-M1CC68-F1
#
_cell.length_a   1.000
_cell.length_b   1.000
_cell.length_c   1.000
_cell.angle_alpha   90.00
_cell.angle_beta   90.00
_cell.angle_gamma   90.00
#
_symmetry.space_group_name_H-M   'P 1'
#
loop_
_entity.id
_entity.type
_entity.pdbx_description
1 polymer ?
#
loop_
_entity_poly.entity_id
_entity_poly.type
_entity_poly.pdbx_seq_one_letter_code
_entity_poly.pdbx_strand_id
1 'polypeptide(L)'
;MAEENKKNLEFIEEVTTNVDEVQKRVLHEILTRNANIEYLQRLNLNGRTDREAFKKVVPVITYEDIQSNINRIANGDRSPILCSQPVSEFISSSGTSRGERKLIPTIEEEHSRRSLLHGLMMSVVSQFVPDLEKGKGMYFMFIKSEAKTPGGLLARPVLTSIYKSRHFRSRNSHVWPYTSPIEAILFIDS
;
A
#
# COMPACT_ATOMS: atom_id res chain seq x y z
N MET A 1 -24.41 -5.25 -0.62
CA MET A 1 -23.69 -5.52 -1.88
C MET A 1 -24.11 -4.56 -2.98
N ALA A 2 -25.38 -4.53 -3.43
CA ALA A 2 -25.80 -3.62 -4.51
C ALA A 2 -25.51 -2.13 -4.22
N GLU A 3 -25.82 -1.63 -3.02
CA GLU A 3 -25.55 -0.23 -2.63
C GLU A 3 -24.04 0.07 -2.51
N GLU A 4 -23.25 -0.88 -2.01
CA GLU A 4 -21.79 -0.73 -1.90
C GLU A 4 -21.11 -0.76 -3.27
N ASN A 5 -21.54 -1.66 -4.15
CA ASN A 5 -21.08 -1.72 -5.53
C ASN A 5 -21.41 -0.41 -6.25
N LYS A 6 -22.64 0.11 -6.08
CA LYS A 6 -23.03 1.40 -6.64
C LYS A 6 -22.11 2.53 -6.19
N LYS A 7 -21.86 2.66 -4.89
CA LYS A 7 -20.93 3.67 -4.34
C LYS A 7 -19.51 3.53 -4.88
N ASN A 8 -19.02 2.30 -4.99
CA ASN A 8 -17.70 2.01 -5.55
C ASN A 8 -17.60 2.41 -7.04
N LEU A 9 -18.65 2.17 -7.82
CA LEU A 9 -18.70 2.55 -9.23
C LEU A 9 -18.84 4.07 -9.40
N GLU A 10 -19.67 4.73 -8.58
CA GLU A 10 -19.76 6.20 -8.54
C GLU A 10 -18.42 6.83 -8.16
N PHE A 11 -17.70 6.24 -7.19
CA PHE A 11 -16.36 6.68 -6.83
C PHE A 11 -15.36 6.54 -7.99
N ILE A 12 -15.41 5.43 -8.74
CA ILE A 12 -14.57 5.25 -9.94
C ILE A 12 -14.86 6.35 -10.96
N GLU A 13 -16.13 6.62 -11.25
CA GLU A 13 -16.53 7.67 -12.19
C GLU A 13 -16.05 9.05 -11.72
N GLU A 14 -16.22 9.37 -10.44
CA GLU A 14 -15.76 10.63 -9.84
C GLU A 14 -14.25 10.83 -10.02
N VAL A 15 -13.43 9.83 -9.64
CA VAL A 15 -11.97 9.97 -9.67
C VAL A 15 -11.38 9.92 -11.07
N THR A 16 -12.04 9.23 -12.01
CA THR A 16 -11.61 9.14 -13.40
C THR A 16 -12.11 10.31 -14.26
N THR A 17 -13.20 10.97 -13.86
CA THR A 17 -13.65 12.23 -14.48
C THR A 17 -12.76 13.40 -14.04
N ASN A 18 -12.32 13.42 -12.78
CA ASN A 18 -11.63 14.55 -12.16
C ASN A 18 -10.12 14.30 -11.92
N VAL A 19 -9.45 13.57 -12.82
CA VAL A 19 -8.08 13.04 -12.60
C VAL A 19 -7.06 14.11 -12.20
N ASP A 20 -7.00 15.25 -12.90
CA ASP A 20 -6.01 16.30 -12.60
C ASP A 20 -6.22 16.90 -11.19
N GLU A 21 -7.48 17.16 -10.82
CA GLU A 21 -7.83 17.69 -9.49
C GLU A 21 -7.56 16.66 -8.38
N VAL A 22 -7.90 15.39 -8.61
CA VAL A 22 -7.58 14.30 -7.68
C VAL A 22 -6.06 14.17 -7.50
N GLN A 23 -5.27 14.20 -8.57
CA GLN A 23 -3.81 14.12 -8.49
C GLN A 23 -3.20 15.33 -7.78
N LYS A 24 -3.69 16.55 -8.03
CA LYS A 24 -3.27 17.76 -7.29
C LYS A 24 -3.55 17.63 -5.81
N ARG A 25 -4.76 17.19 -5.44
CA ARG A 25 -5.15 16.99 -4.03
C ARG A 25 -4.29 15.94 -3.35
N VAL A 26 -4.06 14.80 -3.99
CA VAL A 26 -3.20 13.73 -3.47
C VAL A 26 -1.77 14.23 -3.22
N LEU A 27 -1.18 14.93 -4.19
CA LEU A 27 0.16 15.50 -4.01
C LEU A 27 0.19 16.53 -2.88
N HIS A 28 -0.78 17.45 -2.85
CA HIS A 28 -0.90 18.44 -1.79
C HIS A 28 -0.98 17.78 -0.41
N GLU A 29 -1.84 16.77 -0.23
CA GLU A 29 -1.96 16.05 1.03
C GLU A 29 -0.66 15.35 1.44
N ILE A 30 0.02 14.68 0.49
CA ILE A 30 1.31 14.03 0.76
C ILE A 30 2.34 15.05 1.23
N LEU A 31 2.47 16.17 0.53
CA LEU A 31 3.45 17.21 0.85
C LEU A 31 3.13 17.93 2.16
N THR A 32 1.85 18.23 2.40
CA THR A 32 1.40 18.86 3.66
C THR A 32 1.70 17.96 4.85
N ARG A 33 1.32 16.67 4.78
CA ARG A 33 1.58 15.71 5.86
C ARG A 33 3.07 15.51 6.12
N ASN A 34 3.89 15.57 5.07
CA ASN A 34 5.33 15.29 5.14
C ASN A 34 6.20 16.55 5.14
N ALA A 35 5.64 17.75 5.34
CA ALA A 35 6.37 19.01 5.17
C ALA A 35 7.67 19.11 5.99
N ASN A 36 7.71 18.44 7.15
CA ASN A 36 8.83 18.47 8.10
C ASN A 36 9.69 17.20 8.12
N ILE A 37 9.54 16.30 7.14
CA ILE A 37 10.41 15.11 7.08
C ILE A 37 11.81 15.49 6.61
N GLU A 38 12.82 14.77 7.07
CA GLU A 38 14.23 15.01 6.76
C GLU A 38 14.48 15.06 5.25
N TYR A 39 13.86 14.15 4.48
CA TYR A 39 14.05 14.07 3.05
C TYR A 39 13.60 15.33 2.30
N LEU A 40 12.42 15.89 2.61
CA LEU A 40 11.90 17.09 1.95
C LEU A 40 12.59 18.37 2.44
N GLN A 41 13.02 18.40 3.71
CA GLN A 41 13.85 19.48 4.25
C GLN A 41 15.21 19.55 3.55
N ARG A 42 15.88 18.41 3.35
CA ARG A 42 17.15 18.33 2.61
C ARG A 42 17.04 18.86 1.18
N LEU A 43 15.88 18.68 0.55
CA LEU A 43 15.61 19.19 -0.79
C LEU A 43 15.21 20.68 -0.82
N ASN A 44 15.07 21.33 0.35
CA ASN A 44 14.62 22.73 0.45
C ASN A 44 13.24 22.96 -0.19
N LEU A 45 12.33 22.00 -0.04
CA LEU A 45 10.94 22.19 -0.49
C LEU A 45 10.23 23.26 0.36
N ASN A 46 10.69 23.48 1.60
CA ASN A 46 10.27 24.57 2.50
C ASN A 46 8.76 24.64 2.72
N GLY A 47 8.11 23.49 2.87
CA GLY A 47 6.67 23.40 3.09
C GLY A 47 5.81 23.76 1.87
N ARG A 48 6.39 23.98 0.69
CA ARG A 48 5.63 24.16 -0.56
C ARG A 48 4.92 22.88 -0.94
N THR A 49 3.66 23.01 -1.31
CA THR A 49 2.76 21.89 -1.61
C THR A 49 2.22 21.93 -3.03
N ASP A 50 2.61 22.93 -3.83
CA ASP A 50 2.19 23.06 -5.22
C ASP A 50 3.04 22.18 -6.15
N ARG A 51 2.38 21.72 -7.23
CA ARG A 51 2.95 20.80 -8.22
C ARG A 51 4.22 21.35 -8.89
N GLU A 52 4.26 22.65 -9.16
CA GLU A 52 5.36 23.27 -9.91
C GLU A 52 6.62 23.37 -9.03
N ALA A 53 6.48 23.77 -7.78
CA ALA A 53 7.56 23.71 -6.80
C ALA A 53 8.07 22.28 -6.60
N PHE A 54 7.17 21.30 -6.46
CA PHE A 54 7.54 19.89 -6.33
C PHE A 54 8.39 19.42 -7.52
N LYS A 55 7.91 19.62 -8.76
CA LYS A 55 8.62 19.21 -9.98
C LYS A 55 9.98 19.89 -10.14
N LYS A 56 10.11 21.14 -9.70
CA LYS A 56 11.36 21.91 -9.81
C LYS A 56 12.43 21.47 -8.79
N VAL A 57 12.00 20.96 -7.64
CA VAL A 57 12.85 20.78 -6.46
C VAL A 57 13.12 19.31 -6.16
N VAL A 58 12.12 18.45 -6.33
CA VAL A 58 12.22 17.02 -5.99
C VAL A 58 12.71 16.25 -7.21
N PRO A 59 13.91 15.64 -7.15
CA PRO A 59 14.45 14.89 -8.29
C PRO A 59 13.68 13.59 -8.49
N VAL A 60 13.71 13.10 -9.73
CA VAL A 60 13.37 11.71 -10.02
C VAL A 60 14.51 10.83 -9.53
N ILE A 61 14.20 9.84 -8.70
CA ILE A 61 15.17 9.01 -7.98
C ILE A 61 15.01 7.52 -8.29
N THR A 62 16.05 6.73 -8.01
CA THR A 62 15.99 5.27 -7.93
C THR A 62 15.98 4.80 -6.47
N TYR A 63 15.95 3.48 -6.26
CA TYR A 63 16.01 2.90 -4.92
C TYR A 63 17.35 3.19 -4.23
N GLU A 64 18.43 3.20 -5.00
CA GLU A 64 19.79 3.38 -4.54
C GLU A 64 20.00 4.78 -3.92
N ASP A 65 19.34 5.81 -4.47
CA ASP A 65 19.43 7.19 -3.98
C ASP A 65 18.88 7.38 -2.55
N ILE A 66 17.91 6.54 -2.15
CA ILE A 66 17.28 6.58 -0.81
C ILE A 66 17.63 5.37 0.05
N GLN A 67 18.54 4.50 -0.41
CA GLN A 67 18.92 3.28 0.31
C GLN A 67 19.48 3.58 1.71
N SER A 68 20.23 4.68 1.86
CA SER A 68 20.74 5.12 3.17
C SER A 68 19.61 5.49 4.14
N ASN A 69 18.59 6.21 3.66
CA ASN A 69 17.41 6.56 4.45
C ASN A 69 16.64 5.29 4.88
N ILE A 70 16.46 4.34 3.97
CA ILE A 70 15.80 3.05 4.23
C ILE A 70 16.57 2.24 5.28
N ASN A 71 17.90 2.16 5.14
CA ASN A 71 18.76 1.42 6.07
C ASN A 71 18.70 2.00 7.49
N ARG A 72 18.65 3.33 7.63
CA ARG A 72 18.47 3.97 8.95
C ARG A 72 17.16 3.53 9.61
N ILE A 73 16.05 3.57 8.88
CA ILE A 73 14.74 3.13 9.38
C ILE A 73 14.76 1.64 9.76
N ALA A 74 15.34 0.80 8.88
CA ALA A 74 15.50 -0.63 9.11
C ALA A 74 16.38 -0.94 10.34
N ASN A 75 17.36 -0.10 10.64
CA ASN A 75 18.21 -0.23 11.83
C ASN A 75 17.61 0.35 13.11
N GLY A 76 16.39 0.89 13.06
CA GLY A 76 15.66 1.33 14.25
C GLY A 76 15.49 2.84 14.39
N ASP A 77 15.97 3.65 13.44
CA ASP A 77 15.69 5.08 13.45
C ASP A 77 14.18 5.32 13.26
N ARG A 78 13.57 6.06 14.19
CA ARG A 78 12.14 6.40 14.21
C ARG A 78 11.88 7.87 13.94
N SER A 79 12.91 8.65 13.63
CA SER A 79 12.75 10.03 13.19
C SER A 79 11.97 10.08 11.86
N PRO A 80 11.27 11.20 11.57
CA PRO A 80 10.48 11.35 10.34
C PRO A 80 11.41 11.56 9.13
N ILE A 81 12.00 10.47 8.63
CA ILE A 81 12.98 10.53 7.53
C ILE A 81 12.29 10.64 6.17
N LEU A 82 11.47 9.63 5.84
CA LEU A 82 10.74 9.51 4.56
C LEU A 82 9.23 9.71 4.70
N CYS A 83 8.70 9.49 5.90
CA CYS A 83 7.29 9.62 6.23
C CYS A 83 7.16 10.32 7.59
N SER A 84 6.17 11.19 7.76
CA SER A 84 5.85 11.78 9.06
C SER A 84 5.14 10.78 9.99
N GLN A 85 4.33 9.89 9.42
CA GLN A 85 3.80 8.74 10.14
C GLN A 85 4.88 7.66 10.29
N PRO A 86 4.91 6.93 11.43
CA PRO A 86 5.83 5.83 11.63
C PRO A 86 5.68 4.75 10.55
N VAL A 87 6.81 4.27 10.03
CA VAL A 87 6.84 3.10 9.15
C VAL A 87 6.39 1.88 9.95
N SER A 88 5.30 1.23 9.50
CA SER A 88 4.72 0.07 10.18
C SER A 88 5.44 -1.23 9.82
N GLU A 89 5.87 -1.36 8.57
CA GLU A 89 6.65 -2.48 8.05
C GLU A 89 7.37 -2.09 6.75
N PHE A 90 8.20 -3.00 6.24
CA PHE A 90 8.75 -2.95 4.91
C PHE A 90 8.09 -3.98 3.99
N ILE A 91 7.63 -3.51 2.84
CA ILE A 91 7.21 -4.36 1.75
C ILE A 91 8.46 -4.79 0.97
N SER A 92 8.76 -6.09 0.94
CA SER A 92 9.88 -6.62 0.18
C SER A 92 9.48 -6.86 -1.27
N SER A 93 10.01 -6.01 -2.17
CA SER A 93 9.81 -6.13 -3.60
C SER A 93 10.42 -7.43 -4.14
N SER A 94 9.89 -7.94 -5.26
CA SER A 94 10.57 -8.97 -6.05
C SER A 94 11.78 -8.42 -6.79
N GLY A 95 11.82 -7.11 -7.05
CA GLY A 95 12.99 -6.43 -7.59
C GLY A 95 14.10 -6.34 -6.55
N THR A 96 15.33 -6.61 -6.99
CA THR A 96 16.50 -6.68 -6.13
C THR A 96 17.47 -5.52 -6.36
N SER A 97 18.26 -5.18 -5.34
CA SER A 97 19.44 -4.32 -5.44
C SER A 97 20.60 -5.04 -4.74
N ARG A 98 21.70 -5.29 -5.47
CA ARG A 98 22.86 -6.05 -4.98
C ARG A 98 22.51 -7.46 -4.43
N GLY A 99 21.57 -8.14 -5.07
CA GLY A 99 21.13 -9.49 -4.69
C GLY A 99 20.05 -9.52 -3.59
N GLU A 100 19.87 -8.43 -2.86
CA GLU A 100 18.85 -8.33 -1.80
C GLU A 100 17.56 -7.71 -2.30
N ARG A 101 16.43 -8.12 -1.73
CA ARG A 101 15.11 -7.53 -2.06
C ARG A 101 15.05 -6.07 -1.65
N LYS A 102 14.47 -5.23 -2.51
CA LYS A 102 14.23 -3.82 -2.17
C LYS A 102 13.18 -3.70 -1.06
N LEU A 103 13.51 -2.97 0.00
CA LEU A 103 12.64 -2.72 1.14
C LEU A 103 11.87 -1.40 0.92
N ILE A 104 10.57 -1.49 0.70
CA ILE A 104 9.71 -0.32 0.47
C ILE A 104 8.98 0.02 1.76
N PRO A 105 9.24 1.18 2.40
CA PRO A 105 8.56 1.55 3.63
C PRO A 105 7.07 1.75 3.37
N THR A 106 6.23 1.27 4.29
CA THR A 106 4.78 1.50 4.26
C THR A 106 4.31 1.99 5.63
N ILE A 107 3.21 2.73 5.64
CA ILE A 107 2.52 3.20 6.85
C ILE A 107 1.20 2.45 7.01
N GLU A 108 0.63 2.45 8.21
CA GLU A 108 -0.59 1.70 8.53
C GLU A 108 -1.79 2.09 7.64
N GLU A 109 -1.92 3.38 7.32
CA GLU A 109 -3.00 3.92 6.48
C GLU A 109 -3.05 3.29 5.06
N GLU A 110 -1.91 2.82 4.54
CA GLU A 110 -1.84 2.19 3.22
C GLU A 110 -2.60 0.87 3.15
N HIS A 111 -2.83 0.18 4.29
CA HIS A 111 -3.65 -1.04 4.30
C HIS A 111 -5.10 -0.76 3.91
N SER A 112 -5.66 0.37 4.36
CA SER A 112 -7.01 0.79 4.01
C SER A 112 -7.11 1.15 2.52
N ARG A 113 -6.12 1.88 1.99
CA ARG A 113 -6.06 2.25 0.55
C ARG A 113 -5.97 1.01 -0.35
N ARG A 114 -5.17 0.01 0.02
CA ARG A 114 -5.09 -1.28 -0.69
C ARG A 114 -6.42 -2.07 -0.62
N SER A 115 -7.09 -2.05 0.53
CA SER A 115 -8.36 -2.73 0.71
C SER A 115 -9.48 -2.10 -0.14
N LEU A 116 -9.50 -0.78 -0.24
CA LEU A 116 -10.42 -0.05 -1.13
C LEU A 116 -10.27 -0.52 -2.58
N LEU A 117 -9.05 -0.57 -3.12
CA LEU A 117 -8.80 -1.01 -4.49
C LEU A 117 -9.36 -2.42 -4.75
N HIS A 118 -9.23 -3.34 -3.81
CA HIS A 118 -9.81 -4.68 -3.94
C HIS A 118 -11.34 -4.66 -4.03
N GLY A 119 -12.01 -3.81 -3.24
CA GLY A 119 -13.47 -3.62 -3.32
C GLY A 119 -13.92 -3.04 -4.66
N LEU A 120 -13.17 -2.07 -5.20
CA LEU A 120 -13.43 -1.48 -6.53
C LEU A 120 -13.36 -2.53 -7.64
N MET A 121 -12.30 -3.35 -7.66
CA MET A 121 -12.14 -4.41 -8.68
C MET A 121 -13.35 -5.34 -8.72
N MET A 122 -13.82 -5.79 -7.55
CA MET A 122 -14.96 -6.70 -7.50
C MET A 122 -16.29 -6.04 -7.90
N SER A 123 -16.45 -4.76 -7.60
CA SER A 123 -17.62 -3.98 -8.03
C SER A 123 -17.68 -3.87 -9.55
N VAL A 124 -16.53 -3.68 -10.22
CA VAL A 124 -16.44 -3.72 -11.69
C VAL A 124 -16.80 -5.10 -12.23
N VAL A 125 -16.23 -6.19 -11.68
CA VAL A 125 -16.52 -7.56 -12.14
C VAL A 125 -18.03 -7.87 -12.07
N SER A 126 -18.71 -7.41 -11.02
CA SER A 126 -20.15 -7.64 -10.83
C SER A 126 -21.05 -7.03 -11.91
N GLN A 127 -20.55 -6.07 -12.71
CA GLN A 127 -21.31 -5.53 -13.85
C GLN A 127 -21.36 -6.51 -15.03
N PHE A 128 -20.38 -7.41 -15.14
CA PHE A 128 -20.21 -8.28 -16.30
C PHE A 128 -20.48 -9.75 -15.99
N VAL A 129 -20.34 -10.14 -14.73
CA VAL A 129 -20.56 -11.52 -14.28
C VAL A 129 -21.69 -11.51 -13.25
N PRO A 130 -22.95 -11.73 -13.68
CA PRO A 130 -24.08 -11.77 -12.76
C PRO A 130 -23.95 -12.96 -11.81
N ASP A 131 -24.61 -12.86 -10.65
CA ASP A 131 -24.74 -13.95 -9.68
C ASP A 131 -23.42 -14.48 -9.10
N LEU A 132 -22.31 -13.74 -9.22
CA LEU A 132 -21.00 -14.14 -8.67
C LEU A 132 -21.08 -14.38 -7.15
N GLU A 133 -21.93 -13.64 -6.47
CA GLU A 133 -22.20 -13.77 -5.03
C GLU A 133 -22.93 -15.07 -4.66
N LYS A 134 -23.55 -15.77 -5.61
CA LYS A 134 -24.23 -17.06 -5.37
C LYS A 134 -23.23 -18.23 -5.32
N GLY A 135 -22.00 -18.03 -5.78
CA GLY A 135 -20.95 -19.04 -5.83
C GLY A 135 -19.82 -18.80 -4.83
N LYS A 136 -18.76 -19.61 -4.94
CA LYS A 136 -17.48 -19.40 -4.25
C LYS A 136 -16.35 -19.29 -5.27
N GLY A 137 -15.35 -18.47 -4.97
CA GLY A 137 -14.14 -18.37 -5.77
C GLY A 137 -13.05 -19.33 -5.30
N MET A 138 -12.49 -20.11 -6.22
CA MET A 138 -11.30 -20.92 -5.96
C MET A 138 -10.04 -20.11 -6.28
N TYR A 139 -9.31 -19.72 -5.24
CA TYR A 139 -8.08 -18.94 -5.34
C TYR A 139 -6.95 -19.66 -4.59
N PHE A 140 -5.84 -19.89 -5.29
CA PHE A 140 -4.61 -20.42 -4.73
C PHE A 140 -3.74 -19.27 -4.22
N MET A 141 -3.91 -18.94 -2.95
CA MET A 141 -3.22 -17.82 -2.29
C MET A 141 -2.18 -18.38 -1.33
N PHE A 142 -0.97 -17.82 -1.40
CA PHE A 142 0.16 -18.29 -0.60
C PHE A 142 0.84 -17.10 0.08
N ILE A 143 1.13 -17.26 1.37
CA ILE A 143 2.09 -16.40 2.04
C ILE A 143 3.52 -16.85 1.73
N LYS A 144 4.47 -15.94 1.92
CA LYS A 144 5.91 -16.20 1.84
C LYS A 144 6.58 -15.86 3.17
N SER A 145 7.85 -16.27 3.30
CA SER A 145 8.67 -15.98 4.47
C SER A 145 8.73 -14.49 4.79
N GLU A 146 8.89 -14.21 6.08
CA GLU A 146 9.04 -12.87 6.64
C GLU A 146 10.38 -12.78 7.33
N ALA A 147 10.98 -11.60 7.29
CA ALA A 147 12.17 -11.28 8.07
C ALA A 147 11.86 -10.15 9.05
N LYS A 148 12.70 -10.01 10.08
CA LYS A 148 12.75 -8.82 10.91
C LYS A 148 14.02 -8.05 10.56
N THR A 149 13.87 -6.75 10.37
CA THR A 149 15.00 -5.83 10.28
C THR A 149 15.72 -5.73 11.64
N PRO A 150 16.97 -5.26 11.70
CA PRO A 150 17.69 -5.09 12.96
C PRO A 150 16.95 -4.20 13.97
N GLY A 151 16.21 -3.19 13.50
CA GLY A 151 15.35 -2.33 14.29
C GLY A 151 13.97 -2.91 14.61
N GLY A 152 13.72 -4.19 14.33
CA GLY A 152 12.52 -4.93 14.71
C GLY A 152 11.30 -4.78 13.80
N LEU A 153 11.36 -3.98 12.73
CA LEU A 153 10.28 -3.89 11.74
C LEU A 153 10.19 -5.17 10.90
N LEU A 154 8.98 -5.60 10.58
CA LEU A 154 8.76 -6.71 9.66
C LEU A 154 9.16 -6.32 8.23
N ALA A 155 9.75 -7.26 7.49
CA ALA A 155 10.04 -7.15 6.07
C ALA A 155 9.46 -8.37 5.35
N ARG A 156 8.44 -8.16 4.51
CA ARG A 156 7.71 -9.26 3.86
C ARG A 156 7.04 -8.83 2.54
N PRO A 157 6.75 -9.77 1.63
CA PRO A 157 6.05 -9.43 0.40
C PRO A 157 4.67 -8.83 0.65
N VAL A 158 4.20 -7.96 -0.25
CA VAL A 158 2.92 -7.24 -0.07
C VAL A 158 1.72 -8.17 0.11
N LEU A 159 1.68 -9.29 -0.63
CA LEU A 159 0.59 -10.25 -0.49
C LEU A 159 0.60 -10.97 0.86
N THR A 160 1.78 -11.30 1.40
CA THR A 160 1.89 -11.84 2.77
C THR A 160 1.35 -10.84 3.79
N SER A 161 1.73 -9.57 3.66
CA SER A 161 1.23 -8.48 4.51
C SER A 161 -0.30 -8.34 4.43
N ILE A 162 -0.87 -8.35 3.21
CA ILE A 162 -2.32 -8.28 2.99
C ILE A 162 -3.02 -9.49 3.64
N TYR A 163 -2.61 -10.72 3.35
CA TYR A 163 -3.28 -11.92 3.86
C TYR A 163 -3.23 -12.02 5.38
N LYS A 164 -2.16 -11.53 6.01
CA LYS A 164 -2.06 -11.49 7.48
C LYS A 164 -2.72 -10.27 8.12
N SER A 165 -3.09 -9.25 7.34
CA SER A 165 -3.73 -8.04 7.85
C SER A 165 -5.11 -8.32 8.47
N ARG A 166 -5.53 -7.44 9.39
CA ARG A 166 -6.88 -7.51 9.96
C ARG A 166 -7.94 -7.42 8.87
N HIS A 167 -7.76 -6.56 7.87
CA HIS A 167 -8.69 -6.39 6.75
C HIS A 167 -9.03 -7.70 6.03
N PHE A 168 -8.03 -8.55 5.79
CA PHE A 168 -8.24 -9.83 5.13
C PHE A 168 -8.82 -10.88 6.09
N ARG A 169 -8.29 -10.97 7.32
CA ARG A 169 -8.74 -11.95 8.32
C ARG A 169 -10.16 -11.71 8.82
N SER A 170 -10.54 -10.45 9.00
CA SER A 170 -11.87 -10.05 9.46
C SER A 170 -12.83 -9.76 8.29
N ARG A 171 -12.46 -10.11 7.06
CA ARG A 171 -13.34 -9.93 5.92
C ARG A 171 -14.59 -10.76 6.13
N ASN A 172 -15.75 -10.18 5.87
CA ASN A 172 -17.00 -10.91 5.94
C ASN A 172 -17.00 -11.99 4.85
N SER A 173 -16.83 -13.25 5.25
CA SER A 173 -16.77 -14.42 4.38
C SER A 173 -18.04 -14.60 3.54
N HIS A 174 -19.16 -13.98 3.94
CA HIS A 174 -20.43 -14.03 3.21
C HIS A 174 -20.48 -13.08 2.01
N VAL A 175 -19.68 -12.02 1.99
CA VAL A 175 -19.67 -11.03 0.89
C VAL A 175 -18.76 -11.50 -0.25
N TRP A 176 -17.70 -12.24 0.08
CA TRP A 176 -16.76 -12.80 -0.89
C TRP A 176 -16.28 -14.18 -0.43
N PRO A 177 -17.06 -15.24 -0.66
CA PRO A 177 -16.71 -16.56 -0.17
C PRO A 177 -15.61 -17.20 -1.03
N TYR A 178 -14.48 -17.54 -0.41
CA TYR A 178 -13.43 -18.34 -1.02
C TYR A 178 -13.56 -19.81 -0.63
N THR A 179 -13.08 -20.72 -1.48
CA THR A 179 -13.02 -22.15 -1.15
C THR A 179 -11.92 -22.47 -0.15
N SER A 180 -10.82 -21.72 -0.19
CA SER A 180 -9.66 -21.91 0.68
C SER A 180 -9.92 -21.30 2.07
N PRO A 181 -9.86 -22.08 3.17
CA PRO A 181 -9.96 -21.54 4.52
C PRO A 181 -8.74 -20.66 4.83
N ILE A 182 -8.91 -19.70 5.74
CA ILE A 182 -7.86 -18.73 6.08
C ILE A 182 -6.62 -19.44 6.66
N GLU A 183 -6.82 -20.52 7.38
CA GLU A 183 -5.78 -21.36 7.96
C GLU A 183 -4.89 -21.97 6.87
N ALA A 184 -5.47 -22.40 5.73
CA ALA A 184 -4.71 -22.95 4.62
C ALA A 184 -3.90 -21.87 3.88
N ILE A 185 -4.46 -20.66 3.72
CA ILE A 185 -3.77 -19.53 3.08
C ILE A 185 -2.58 -19.06 3.93
N LEU A 186 -2.74 -19.09 5.25
CA LEU A 186 -1.74 -18.62 6.22
C LEU A 186 -0.79 -19.71 6.70
N PHE A 187 -0.91 -20.92 6.16
CA PHE A 187 -0.04 -22.03 6.50
C PHE A 187 1.38 -21.78 5.94
N ILE A 188 2.39 -22.11 6.74
CA ILE A 188 3.79 -22.16 6.32
C ILE A 188 4.20 -23.62 6.50
N ASP A 189 4.45 -24.32 5.40
CA ASP A 189 5.02 -25.66 5.47
C ASP A 189 6.47 -25.54 5.98
N SER A 190 6.78 -26.30 7.03
CA SER A 190 8.01 -26.17 7.82
C SER A 190 9.13 -27.05 7.29
#